data_AF-A0A5N5KLH1-F1
#
_entry.id   AF-A0A5N5KLH1-F1
#
_cell.length_a   1.000
_cell.length_b   1.000
_cell.length_c   1.000
_cell.angle_alpha   90.00
_cell.angle_beta   90.00
_cell.angle_gamma   90.00
#
_symmetry.space_group_name_H-M   'P 1'
#
loop_
_entity.id
_entity.type
_entity.pdbx_description
1 polymer ?
#
loop_
_entity_poly.entity_id
_entity_poly.type
_entity_poly.pdbx_seq_one_letter_code
_entity_poly.pdbx_strand_id
1 'polypeptide(L)'
;MQTVEEQLKRLVLVVDAVCVDVQRGQNVYNKLFHNSVKVDFFSISYRQLEKLVADDVSVAMERVCGTLEQENYRLSQTMGETLFEVFISLKTLKRFREFLPLKDTKMLALTGFHNWFKSSIHKWLQIVHEKSTDRIRKAVEMDQASWRKYRKSLD
;
A
#
# COMPACT_ATOMS: atom_id res chain seq x y z
N MET A 1 -9.68 17.65 13.03
CA MET A 1 -8.73 17.52 11.91
C MET A 1 -8.33 16.06 11.85
N GLN A 2 -8.56 15.35 10.74
CA GLN A 2 -8.26 13.91 10.64
C GLN A 2 -6.75 13.66 10.60
N THR A 3 -6.29 12.58 11.21
CA THR A 3 -4.85 12.22 11.22
C THR A 3 -4.40 11.67 9.87
N VAL A 4 -3.10 11.71 9.58
CA VAL A 4 -2.51 11.11 8.36
C VAL A 4 -2.79 9.60 8.31
N GLU A 5 -2.82 8.93 9.47
CA GLU A 5 -3.09 7.49 9.55
C GLU A 5 -4.53 7.16 9.15
N GLU A 6 -5.49 7.94 9.65
CA GLU A 6 -6.89 7.80 9.25
C GLU A 6 -7.11 8.08 7.76
N GLN A 7 -6.36 9.04 7.19
CA GLN A 7 -6.43 9.33 5.76
C GLN A 7 -5.91 8.15 4.94
N LEU A 8 -4.80 7.52 5.34
CA LEU A 8 -4.29 6.33 4.68
C LEU A 8 -5.25 5.14 4.80
N LYS A 9 -5.86 4.92 5.98
CA LYS A 9 -6.87 3.86 6.15
C LYS A 9 -8.07 4.07 5.23
N ARG A 10 -8.55 5.30 5.09
CA ARG A 10 -9.63 5.61 4.12
C ARG A 10 -9.17 5.39 2.69
N LEU A 11 -7.92 5.72 2.36
CA LEU A 11 -7.36 5.54 1.04
C LEU A 11 -7.32 4.05 0.65
N VAL A 12 -6.96 3.15 1.58
CA VAL A 12 -7.07 1.69 1.36
C VAL A 12 -8.48 1.32 0.92
N LEU A 13 -9.50 1.74 1.68
CA LEU A 13 -10.90 1.43 1.39
C LEU A 13 -11.33 1.94 0.01
N VAL A 14 -10.89 3.15 -0.36
CA VAL A 14 -11.20 3.74 -1.68
C VAL A 14 -10.52 2.94 -2.80
N VAL A 15 -9.23 2.62 -2.68
CA VAL A 15 -8.50 1.87 -3.72
C VAL A 15 -9.07 0.46 -3.88
N ASP A 16 -9.43 -0.21 -2.79
CA ASP A 16 -10.06 -1.53 -2.83
C ASP A 16 -11.45 -1.49 -3.47
N ALA A 17 -12.27 -0.49 -3.14
CA ALA A 17 -13.56 -0.28 -3.78
C ALA A 17 -13.40 -0.06 -5.29
N VAL A 18 -12.42 0.75 -5.70
CA VAL A 18 -12.10 0.95 -7.12
C VAL A 18 -11.64 -0.34 -7.78
N CYS A 19 -10.87 -1.20 -7.10
CA CYS A 19 -10.49 -2.52 -7.64
C CYS A 19 -11.72 -3.40 -7.90
N VAL A 20 -12.67 -3.43 -6.97
CA VAL A 20 -13.94 -4.16 -7.13
C VAL A 20 -14.74 -3.59 -8.32
N ASP A 21 -14.81 -2.27 -8.45
CA ASP A 21 -15.55 -1.62 -9.54
C ASP A 21 -14.89 -1.83 -10.90
N VAL A 22 -13.56 -1.75 -10.99
CA VAL A 22 -12.80 -2.06 -12.21
C VAL A 22 -13.00 -3.52 -12.62
N GLN A 23 -12.99 -4.44 -11.65
CA GLN A 23 -13.26 -5.87 -11.90
C GLN A 23 -14.67 -6.10 -12.43
N ARG A 24 -15.68 -5.43 -11.87
CA ARG A 24 -17.07 -5.46 -12.39
C ARG A 24 -17.17 -4.82 -13.77
N GLY A 25 -16.46 -3.70 -13.96
CA GLY A 25 -16.29 -3.01 -15.24
C GLY A 25 -15.82 -3.97 -16.33
N GLN A 26 -14.81 -4.77 -16.03
CA GLN A 26 -14.25 -5.75 -16.95
C GLN A 26 -15.17 -6.96 -17.20
N ASN A 27 -15.75 -7.54 -16.15
CA ASN A 27 -16.45 -8.83 -16.25
C ASN A 27 -17.91 -8.73 -16.71
N VAL A 28 -18.59 -7.65 -16.31
CA VAL A 28 -20.04 -7.48 -16.48
C VAL A 28 -20.32 -6.34 -17.44
N TYR A 29 -19.90 -5.13 -17.08
CA TYR A 29 -20.30 -3.93 -17.82
C TYR A 29 -19.67 -3.86 -19.21
N ASN A 30 -18.41 -4.28 -19.37
CA ASN A 30 -17.78 -4.25 -20.70
C ASN A 30 -18.56 -5.06 -21.73
N LYS A 31 -19.00 -6.27 -21.36
CA LYS A 31 -19.82 -7.12 -22.24
C LYS A 31 -21.15 -6.46 -22.59
N LEU A 32 -21.83 -5.89 -21.58
CA LEU A 32 -23.12 -5.21 -21.76
C LEU A 32 -22.98 -4.03 -22.74
N PHE A 33 -22.08 -3.09 -22.46
CA PHE A 33 -21.88 -1.89 -23.27
C PHE A 33 -21.35 -2.20 -24.67
N HIS A 34 -20.45 -3.18 -24.80
CA HIS A 34 -19.95 -3.59 -26.10
C HIS A 34 -21.05 -4.23 -26.96
N ASN A 35 -21.92 -5.05 -26.37
CA ASN A 35 -23.00 -5.70 -27.11
C ASN A 35 -24.11 -4.71 -27.51
N SER A 36 -24.51 -3.83 -26.59
CA SER A 36 -25.61 -2.89 -26.81
C SER A 36 -25.23 -1.66 -27.63
N VAL A 37 -24.07 -1.06 -27.37
CA VAL A 37 -23.70 0.25 -27.94
C VAL A 37 -22.29 0.30 -28.54
N LYS A 38 -21.60 -0.84 -28.64
CA LYS A 38 -20.25 -0.96 -29.24
C LYS A 38 -19.19 -0.09 -28.55
N VAL A 39 -19.37 0.18 -27.25
CA VAL A 39 -18.42 0.94 -26.43
C VAL A 39 -17.52 -0.01 -25.64
N ASP A 40 -16.21 0.25 -25.65
CA ASP A 40 -15.24 -0.38 -24.74
C ASP A 40 -15.29 0.32 -23.38
N PHE A 41 -16.28 -0.07 -22.58
CA PHE A 41 -16.54 0.54 -21.27
C PHE A 41 -15.34 0.36 -20.34
N PHE A 42 -14.74 -0.83 -20.32
CA PHE A 42 -13.64 -1.14 -19.41
C PHE A 42 -12.45 -0.21 -19.63
N SER A 43 -12.00 -0.07 -20.89
CA SER A 43 -10.82 0.74 -21.19
C SER A 43 -11.02 2.21 -20.82
N ILE A 44 -12.22 2.74 -21.02
CA ILE A 44 -12.58 4.12 -20.65
C ILE A 44 -12.61 4.27 -19.13
N SER A 45 -13.36 3.41 -18.43
CA SER A 45 -13.54 3.51 -16.98
C SER A 45 -12.23 3.28 -16.24
N TYR A 46 -11.44 2.29 -16.64
CA TYR A 46 -10.18 1.96 -15.97
C TYR A 46 -9.19 3.12 -16.04
N ARG A 47 -9.01 3.72 -17.23
CA ARG A 47 -8.09 4.85 -17.40
C ARG A 47 -8.49 6.07 -16.56
N GLN A 48 -9.78 6.33 -16.42
CA GLN A 48 -10.24 7.44 -15.59
C GLN A 48 -10.04 7.13 -14.09
N LEU A 49 -10.41 5.93 -13.66
CA LEU A 49 -10.31 5.52 -12.25
C LEU A 49 -8.86 5.41 -11.78
N GLU A 50 -7.98 4.81 -12.58
CA GLU A 50 -6.56 4.68 -12.21
C GLU A 50 -5.87 6.05 -12.13
N LYS A 51 -6.27 7.00 -12.97
CA LYS A 51 -5.80 8.38 -12.89
C LYS A 51 -6.26 9.09 -11.61
N LEU A 52 -7.56 9.01 -11.28
CA LEU A 52 -8.08 9.64 -10.05
C LEU A 52 -7.42 9.06 -8.80
N VAL A 53 -7.26 7.74 -8.76
CA VAL A 53 -6.54 7.06 -7.67
C VAL A 53 -5.08 7.51 -7.60
N ALA A 54 -4.40 7.61 -8.76
CA ALA A 54 -3.02 8.08 -8.82
C ALA A 54 -2.87 9.49 -8.22
N ASP A 55 -3.74 10.42 -8.61
CA ASP A 55 -3.74 11.81 -8.15
C ASP A 55 -3.98 11.89 -6.63
N ASP A 56 -4.98 11.18 -6.11
CA ASP A 56 -5.30 11.18 -4.68
C ASP A 56 -4.18 10.55 -3.82
N VAL A 57 -3.61 9.44 -4.30
CA VAL A 57 -2.53 8.73 -3.59
C VAL A 57 -1.25 9.54 -3.62
N SER A 58 -0.87 10.14 -4.75
CA SER A 58 0.37 10.92 -4.81
C SER A 58 0.33 12.08 -3.82
N VAL A 59 -0.79 12.79 -3.74
CA VAL A 59 -1.01 13.87 -2.76
C VAL A 59 -0.96 13.34 -1.32
N ALA A 60 -1.59 12.19 -1.04
CA ALA A 60 -1.52 11.58 0.28
C ALA A 60 -0.07 11.21 0.67
N MET A 61 0.70 10.66 -0.28
CA MET A 61 2.08 10.27 -0.05
C MET A 61 3.03 11.45 0.14
N GLU A 62 2.81 12.57 -0.54
CA GLU A 62 3.52 13.82 -0.27
C GLU A 62 3.32 14.30 1.18
N ARG A 63 2.08 14.24 1.68
CA ARG A 63 1.77 14.58 3.08
C ARG A 63 2.42 13.63 4.08
N VAL A 64 2.44 12.33 3.76
CA VAL A 64 3.12 11.33 4.58
C VAL A 64 4.62 11.63 4.63
N CYS A 65 5.26 11.89 3.49
CA CYS A 65 6.68 12.25 3.45
C CYS A 65 6.98 13.51 4.29
N GLY A 66 6.19 14.58 4.13
CA GLY A 66 6.37 15.81 4.91
C GLY A 66 6.16 15.59 6.42
N THR A 67 5.25 14.70 6.82
CA THR A 67 5.07 14.32 8.23
C THR A 67 6.27 13.55 8.76
N LEU A 68 6.82 12.63 7.96
CA LEU A 68 7.96 11.80 8.33
C LEU A 68 9.27 12.58 8.43
N GLU A 69 9.38 13.75 7.79
CA GLU A 69 10.57 14.62 7.85
C GLU A 69 10.64 15.45 9.14
N GLN A 70 9.58 15.49 9.95
CA GLN A 70 9.58 16.17 11.23
C GLN A 70 10.49 15.42 12.23
N GLU A 71 11.43 16.14 12.88
CA GLU A 71 12.49 15.55 13.71
C GLU A 71 12.01 14.61 14.84
N ASN A 72 10.79 14.81 15.33
CA ASN A 72 10.21 14.01 16.42
C ASN A 72 9.16 12.99 15.96
N TYR A 73 8.92 12.86 14.65
CA TYR A 73 7.89 11.97 14.18
C TYR A 73 8.39 10.52 14.10
N ARG A 74 7.73 9.64 14.86
CA ARG A 74 7.97 8.20 14.82
C ARG A 74 6.85 7.52 14.06
N LEU A 75 7.17 6.90 12.92
CA LEU A 75 6.21 6.09 12.19
C LEU A 75 5.75 4.92 13.08
N SER A 76 4.44 4.86 13.33
CA SER A 76 3.85 3.75 14.08
C SER A 76 3.90 2.46 13.26
N GLN A 77 3.86 1.30 13.94
CA GLN A 77 3.80 0.01 13.24
C GLN A 77 2.53 -0.07 12.37
N THR A 78 1.39 0.34 12.92
CA THR A 78 0.09 0.37 12.23
C THR A 78 0.11 1.26 11.00
N MET A 79 0.77 2.42 11.07
CA MET A 79 0.96 3.29 9.91
C MET A 79 1.78 2.60 8.81
N GLY A 80 2.86 1.92 9.19
CA GLY A 80 3.69 1.16 8.26
C GLY A 80 2.93 0.01 7.57
N GLU A 81 2.12 -0.73 8.33
CA GLU A 81 1.23 -1.77 7.81
C GLU A 81 0.19 -1.18 6.84
N THR A 82 -0.43 -0.05 7.20
CA THR A 82 -1.41 0.65 6.34
C THR A 82 -0.75 1.16 5.04
N LEU A 83 0.47 1.70 5.11
CA LEU A 83 1.23 2.13 3.92
C LEU A 83 1.51 0.96 2.97
N PHE A 84 1.87 -0.19 3.54
CA PHE A 84 2.08 -1.40 2.76
C PHE A 84 0.77 -1.90 2.13
N GLU A 85 -0.35 -1.82 2.84
CA GLU A 85 -1.67 -2.17 2.34
C GLU A 85 -2.07 -1.31 1.14
N VAL A 86 -1.95 0.03 1.23
CA VAL A 86 -2.18 0.93 0.09
C VAL A 86 -1.31 0.54 -1.11
N PHE A 87 -0.02 0.23 -0.87
CA PHE A 87 0.90 -0.19 -1.93
C PHE A 87 0.44 -1.48 -2.63
N ILE A 88 -0.06 -2.47 -1.87
CA ILE A 88 -0.59 -3.71 -2.42
C ILE A 88 -1.88 -3.48 -3.21
N SER A 89 -2.82 -2.69 -2.69
CA SER A 89 -4.06 -2.35 -3.41
C SER A 89 -3.76 -1.64 -4.73
N LEU A 90 -2.77 -0.75 -4.76
CA LEU A 90 -2.31 -0.11 -6.00
C LEU A 90 -1.66 -1.09 -6.99
N LYS A 91 -0.90 -2.07 -6.51
CA LYS A 91 -0.38 -3.14 -7.38
C LYS A 91 -1.53 -3.92 -8.03
N THR A 92 -2.57 -4.21 -7.27
CA THR A 92 -3.77 -4.89 -7.77
C THR A 92 -4.46 -4.04 -8.83
N LEU A 93 -4.72 -2.75 -8.54
CA LEU A 93 -5.34 -1.83 -9.50
C LEU A 93 -4.51 -1.68 -10.79
N LYS A 94 -3.19 -1.54 -10.67
CA LYS A 94 -2.29 -1.45 -11.83
C LYS A 94 -2.33 -2.70 -12.71
N ARG A 95 -2.56 -3.89 -12.15
CA ARG A 95 -2.57 -5.15 -12.92
C ARG A 95 -3.69 -5.19 -13.95
N PHE A 96 -4.81 -4.51 -13.72
CA PHE A 96 -5.91 -4.45 -14.68
C PHE A 96 -5.53 -3.83 -16.03
N ARG A 97 -4.40 -3.13 -16.14
CA ARG A 97 -3.85 -2.67 -17.43
C ARG A 97 -3.64 -3.80 -18.43
N GLU A 98 -3.47 -5.05 -17.96
CA GLU A 98 -3.29 -6.24 -18.79
C GLU A 98 -4.51 -6.53 -19.67
N PHE A 99 -5.69 -6.00 -19.30
CA PHE A 99 -6.92 -6.13 -20.07
C PHE A 99 -7.12 -5.00 -21.10
N LEU A 100 -6.24 -4.01 -21.15
CA LEU A 100 -6.32 -2.93 -22.12
C LEU A 100 -5.76 -3.37 -23.49
N PRO A 101 -6.28 -2.81 -24.60
CA PRO A 101 -5.61 -2.90 -25.89
C PRO A 101 -4.19 -2.33 -25.83
N LEU A 102 -3.24 -2.94 -26.56
CA LEU A 102 -1.81 -2.55 -26.53
C LEU A 102 -1.58 -1.04 -26.75
N LYS A 103 -2.35 -0.42 -27.64
CA LYS A 103 -2.27 1.03 -27.92
C LYS A 103 -2.59 1.91 -26.70
N ASP A 104 -3.42 1.42 -25.79
CA ASP A 104 -3.95 2.15 -24.62
C ASP A 104 -3.15 1.86 -23.34
N THR A 105 -2.17 0.95 -23.41
CA THR A 105 -1.27 0.63 -22.29
C THR A 105 -0.17 1.67 -22.05
N LYS A 106 0.02 2.60 -23.00
CA LYS A 106 1.00 3.68 -22.90
C LYS A 106 0.41 4.81 -22.04
N MET A 107 1.25 5.43 -21.20
CA MET A 107 0.92 6.64 -20.43
C MET A 107 -0.20 6.48 -19.37
N LEU A 108 -0.19 5.39 -18.61
CA LEU A 108 -1.04 5.23 -17.42
C LEU A 108 -0.43 5.95 -16.21
N ALA A 109 -1.26 6.58 -15.40
CA ALA A 109 -0.88 7.40 -14.24
C ALA A 109 -0.21 6.59 -13.12
N LEU A 110 -0.63 5.32 -12.93
CA LEU A 110 0.02 4.39 -12.01
C LEU A 110 1.37 3.86 -12.53
N THR A 111 1.85 4.32 -13.69
CA THR A 111 3.21 4.01 -14.15
C THR A 111 4.21 4.67 -13.22
N GLY A 112 4.97 3.87 -12.47
CA GLY A 112 5.98 4.40 -11.56
C GLY A 112 5.47 4.78 -10.17
N PHE A 113 4.24 4.40 -9.80
CA PHE A 113 3.65 4.73 -8.48
C PHE A 113 4.54 4.34 -7.27
N HIS A 114 5.37 3.31 -7.43
CA HIS A 114 6.34 2.88 -6.40
C HIS A 114 7.29 3.99 -5.95
N ASN A 115 7.54 5.00 -6.78
CA ASN A 115 8.37 6.15 -6.43
C ASN A 115 7.78 6.96 -5.27
N TRP A 116 6.46 7.05 -5.16
CA TRP A 116 5.78 7.81 -4.10
C TRP A 116 6.00 7.20 -2.71
N PHE A 117 6.33 5.91 -2.65
CA PHE A 117 6.49 5.17 -1.40
C PHE A 117 7.94 5.02 -0.93
N LYS A 118 8.93 5.35 -1.78
CA LYS A 118 10.36 5.06 -1.53
C LYS A 118 10.84 5.56 -0.15
N SER A 119 10.59 6.82 0.17
CA SER A 119 11.02 7.44 1.43
C SER A 119 10.31 6.80 2.64
N SER A 120 8.99 6.67 2.58
CA SER A 120 8.17 6.13 3.68
C SER A 120 8.47 4.65 3.96
N ILE A 121 8.65 3.83 2.93
CA ILE A 121 9.05 2.43 3.08
C ILE A 121 10.46 2.32 3.64
N HIS A 122 11.40 3.15 3.19
CA HIS A 122 12.76 3.13 3.74
C HIS A 122 12.77 3.41 5.25
N LYS A 123 12.06 4.46 5.70
CA LYS A 123 11.91 4.79 7.12
C LYS A 123 11.21 3.68 7.90
N TRP A 124 10.17 3.07 7.33
CA TRP A 124 9.50 1.93 7.95
C TRP A 124 10.45 0.73 8.14
N LEU A 125 11.25 0.39 7.12
CA LEU A 125 12.21 -0.71 7.19
C LEU A 125 13.29 -0.48 8.24
N GLN A 126 13.75 0.76 8.44
CA GLN A 126 14.68 1.10 9.53
C GLN A 126 14.05 0.78 10.90
N ILE A 127 12.79 1.16 11.11
CA ILE A 127 12.07 0.88 12.37
C ILE A 127 11.83 -0.62 12.57
N VAL A 128 11.44 -1.34 11.51
CA VAL A 128 11.27 -2.79 11.56
C VAL A 128 12.59 -3.47 11.92
N HIS A 129 13.71 -3.02 11.36
CA HIS A 129 15.04 -3.53 11.67
C HIS A 129 15.43 -3.28 13.14
N GLU A 130 15.26 -2.06 13.64
CA GLU A 130 15.55 -1.71 15.04
C GLU A 130 14.73 -2.55 16.01
N LYS A 131 13.41 -2.65 15.77
CA LYS A 131 12.51 -3.47 16.60
C LYS A 131 12.85 -4.96 16.53
N SER A 132 13.23 -5.46 15.36
CA SER A 132 13.61 -6.87 15.19
C SER A 132 14.89 -7.18 15.95
N THR A 133 15.89 -6.29 15.87
CA THR A 133 17.14 -6.40 16.62
C THR A 133 16.89 -6.39 18.13
N ASP A 134 16.04 -5.47 18.62
CA ASP A 134 15.68 -5.41 20.04
C ASP A 134 14.96 -6.66 20.53
N ARG A 135 14.03 -7.20 19.73
CA ARG A 135 13.34 -8.47 20.02
C ARG A 135 14.30 -9.64 20.10
N ILE A 136 15.23 -9.75 19.16
CA ILE A 136 16.26 -10.82 19.16
C ILE A 136 17.13 -10.72 20.40
N ARG A 137 17.64 -9.51 20.71
CA ARG A 137 18.45 -9.28 21.91
C ARG A 137 17.73 -9.71 23.18
N LYS A 138 16.47 -9.29 23.35
CA LYS A 138 15.63 -9.67 24.49
C LYS A 138 15.40 -11.17 24.59
N ALA A 139 15.18 -11.85 23.46
CA ALA A 139 15.03 -13.30 23.43
C ALA A 139 16.30 -14.00 23.94
N VAL A 140 17.47 -13.57 23.48
CA VAL A 140 18.77 -14.10 23.94
C VAL A 140 18.98 -13.86 25.44
N GLU A 141 18.67 -12.67 25.94
CA GLU A 141 18.77 -12.34 27.38
C GLU A 141 17.85 -13.21 28.23
N MET A 142 16.61 -13.44 27.78
CA MET A 142 15.65 -14.32 28.46
C MET A 142 16.13 -15.77 28.48
N ASP A 143 16.67 -16.27 27.36
CA ASP A 143 17.23 -17.62 27.29
C ASP A 143 18.39 -17.77 28.27
N GLN A 144 19.35 -16.84 28.26
CA GLN A 144 20.48 -16.87 29.19
C GLN A 144 20.04 -16.84 30.65
N ALA A 145 19.05 -16.01 31.00
CA ALA A 145 18.51 -15.96 32.36
C ALA A 145 17.84 -17.27 32.77
N SER A 146 17.12 -17.91 31.85
CA SER A 146 16.46 -19.20 32.06
C SER A 146 17.49 -20.32 32.25
N TRP A 147 18.53 -20.36 31.41
CA TRP A 147 19.66 -21.28 31.54
C TRP A 147 20.39 -21.12 32.89
N ARG A 148 20.62 -19.88 33.34
CA ARG A 148 21.26 -19.61 34.65
C ARG A 148 20.39 -20.07 35.81
N LYS A 149 19.06 -19.88 35.75
CA LYS A 149 18.12 -20.36 36.78
C LYS A 149 18.11 -21.89 36.85
N TYR A 150 18.02 -22.56 35.71
CA TYR A 150 18.05 -24.03 35.62
C TYR A 150 19.34 -24.62 36.20
N ARG A 151 20.50 -24.01 35.90
CA ARG A 151 21.79 -24.44 36.46
C ARG A 151 21.81 -24.32 38.00
N LYS A 152 21.33 -23.20 38.54
CA LYS A 152 21.24 -22.99 40.00
C LYS A 152 20.26 -23.90 40.72
N SER A 153 19.31 -24.55 40.02
CA SER A 153 18.39 -25.52 40.62
C SER A 153 18.93 -26.95 40.65
N LEU A 154 20.06 -27.19 39.98
CA LEU A 154 20.75 -28.49 39.94
C LEU A 154 21.94 -28.57 40.92
N ASP A 155 22.38 -27.41 41.43
CA ASP A 155 23.40 -27.26 42.47
C ASP A 155 22.72 -27.04 43.84
#